data_AF-A0AAV2AH06-F1
#
_entry.id   AF-A0AAV2AH06-F1
#
_cell.length_a   1.000
_cell.length_b   1.000
_cell.length_c   1.000
_cell.angle_alpha   90.00
_cell.angle_beta   90.00
_cell.angle_gamma   90.00
#
_symmetry.space_group_name_H-M   'P 1'
#
loop_
_entity.id
_entity.type
_entity.pdbx_description
1 polymer ?
#
loop_
_entity_poly.entity_id
_entity_poly.type
_entity_poly.pdbx_seq_one_letter_code
_entity_poly.pdbx_strand_id
1 'polypeptide(L)'
;MQGIHRKMVLAKESTSDDQLYLFLNEKPRKKISLLWVFIFLGLLLCFLSFAYWYSNRYTVIYFCATKINAASVCSGISNADKFDCHPDKNVSEESCLQRGCCYQVNSSSPPNKSSSLDIPYCFYPLNYDGYSISNLTFDERHIKADLRRTSPSGFPNDILNLRLLISFINDNTVRIKITNANAARFQIPIPINDGIKSLEKPYYDVAVDPETSQLTITRKATKTIIFKTKLSQLVYSDQFLQLSTYLPSSYLYGIGETSGKFLRNLNWTRTLLFNSDRAPTPNFPTYGSHPFYLSLEEDGNANGLFLFNCNAMDVILQPTPAITFRPIGGIFDFFIMLGPSPSNVVQQYTNIVGRTFMPPYWSLGFHLCRFGYGSLDKTNKTLQRNIDAGILIVGCSME
;
A
#
# COMPACT_ATOMS: atom_id res chain seq x y z
N MET A 1 45.43 46.58 -7.72
CA MET A 1 45.55 47.26 -6.41
C MET A 1 44.17 47.30 -5.76
N GLN A 2 44.09 47.05 -4.45
CA GLN A 2 42.82 46.90 -3.71
C GLN A 2 42.49 48.18 -2.91
N GLY A 3 41.19 48.47 -2.78
CA GLY A 3 40.58 49.35 -1.77
C GLY A 3 39.10 48.96 -1.69
N ILE A 4 38.47 48.58 -0.57
CA ILE A 4 38.49 49.08 0.82
C ILE A 4 37.93 50.50 0.92
N HIS A 5 36.70 50.60 1.45
CA HIS A 5 36.26 51.78 2.19
C HIS A 5 35.46 51.40 3.44
N ARG A 6 35.98 51.85 4.59
CA ARG A 6 35.30 51.90 5.89
C ARG A 6 35.92 53.09 6.62
N LYS A 7 35.14 54.06 7.10
CA LYS A 7 35.33 54.69 8.43
C LYS A 7 34.25 55.73 8.78
N MET A 8 33.93 55.76 10.07
CA MET A 8 33.22 56.81 10.80
C MET A 8 34.19 57.92 11.23
N VAL A 9 33.65 59.02 11.78
CA VAL A 9 34.01 59.75 13.04
C VAL A 9 33.38 61.17 12.94
N LEU A 10 32.48 61.64 13.82
CA LEU A 10 32.52 61.98 15.26
C LEU A 10 33.34 63.24 15.65
N ALA A 11 32.63 64.29 16.11
CA ALA A 11 33.05 65.36 17.03
C ALA A 11 31.78 65.83 17.79
N LYS A 12 31.69 66.00 19.12
CA LYS A 12 32.41 66.86 20.10
C LYS A 12 32.20 68.37 19.85
N GLU A 13 31.87 69.24 20.83
CA GLU A 13 31.65 69.07 22.30
C GLU A 13 31.01 70.36 22.92
N SER A 14 30.44 70.27 24.15
CA SER A 14 30.16 71.38 25.11
C SER A 14 29.08 72.43 24.70
N THR A 15 28.14 72.96 25.51
CA THR A 15 27.67 72.87 26.93
C THR A 15 26.34 73.67 27.01
N SER A 16 25.47 73.69 28.03
CA SER A 16 25.38 73.07 29.38
C SER A 16 23.88 72.93 29.77
N ASP A 17 23.56 72.65 31.04
CA ASP A 17 22.20 72.38 31.55
C ASP A 17 21.31 73.60 31.83
N ASP A 18 20.00 73.44 31.62
CA ASP A 18 18.95 73.75 32.63
C ASP A 18 17.61 73.08 32.25
N GLN A 19 16.82 72.62 33.23
CA GLN A 19 15.46 72.05 33.02
C GLN A 19 14.36 73.08 33.29
N LEU A 20 13.25 73.04 32.53
CA LEU A 20 11.94 73.43 33.06
C LEU A 20 10.77 72.73 32.32
N TYR A 21 9.63 72.58 33.00
CA TYR A 21 8.51 71.71 32.63
C TYR A 21 7.25 72.47 32.16
N LEU A 22 6.38 71.71 31.45
CA LEU A 22 4.92 71.87 31.31
C LEU A 22 4.37 73.10 30.55
N PHE A 23 3.45 72.84 29.61
CA PHE A 23 2.04 73.19 29.81
C PHE A 23 1.11 72.30 28.96
N LEU A 24 -0.03 71.91 29.55
CA LEU A 24 -1.14 71.24 28.87
C LEU A 24 -1.84 72.22 27.93
N ASN A 25 -2.28 71.76 26.75
CA ASN A 25 -3.20 72.53 25.91
C ASN A 25 -4.34 71.62 25.44
N GLU A 26 -5.57 71.97 25.78
CA GLU A 26 -6.75 71.13 25.60
C GLU A 26 -7.70 71.70 24.54
N LYS A 27 -8.42 70.79 23.85
CA LYS A 27 -9.65 71.04 23.04
C LYS A 27 -9.45 71.71 21.65
N PRO A 28 -10.39 71.48 20.68
CA PRO A 28 -11.81 71.14 20.86
C PRO A 28 -12.29 69.76 20.42
N ARG A 29 -13.39 69.31 21.04
CA ARG A 29 -14.13 68.08 20.74
C ARG A 29 -14.83 68.17 19.39
N LYS A 30 -14.62 67.22 18.48
CA LYS A 30 -15.47 67.04 17.28
C LYS A 30 -16.77 66.33 17.67
N LYS A 31 -17.92 66.89 17.27
CA LYS A 31 -19.24 66.23 17.41
C LYS A 31 -19.31 65.03 16.45
N ILE A 32 -19.55 63.84 16.97
CA ILE A 32 -19.89 62.67 16.13
C ILE A 32 -21.35 62.83 15.67
N SER A 33 -21.58 62.83 14.36
CA SER A 33 -22.92 62.92 13.78
C SER A 33 -23.72 61.65 14.07
N LEU A 34 -25.02 61.79 14.40
CA LEU A 34 -25.94 60.66 14.62
C LEU A 34 -25.95 59.68 13.44
N LEU A 35 -25.67 60.14 12.22
CA LEU A 35 -25.58 59.31 11.02
C LEU A 35 -24.59 58.14 11.19
N TRP A 36 -23.45 58.38 11.83
CA TRP A 36 -22.44 57.34 12.09
C TRP A 36 -22.90 56.32 13.14
N VAL A 37 -23.74 56.74 14.10
CA VAL A 37 -24.32 55.85 15.11
C VAL A 37 -25.33 54.89 14.46
N PHE A 38 -26.17 55.39 13.55
CA PHE A 38 -27.10 54.55 12.79
C PHE A 38 -26.39 53.58 11.84
N ILE A 39 -25.30 53.99 11.18
CA ILE A 39 -24.49 53.09 10.34
C ILE A 39 -23.87 51.97 11.18
N PHE A 40 -23.31 52.28 12.35
CA PHE A 40 -22.75 51.26 13.25
C PHE A 40 -23.81 50.29 13.78
N LEU A 41 -24.99 50.79 14.18
CA LEU A 41 -26.11 49.95 14.61
C LEU A 41 -26.61 49.02 13.48
N GLY A 42 -26.71 49.53 12.24
CA GLY A 42 -27.11 48.72 11.09
C GLY A 42 -26.11 47.60 10.76
N LEU A 43 -24.80 47.90 10.81
CA LEU A 43 -23.75 46.90 10.63
C LEU A 43 -23.75 45.86 11.76
N LEU A 44 -23.94 46.29 13.02
CA LEU A 44 -24.02 45.37 14.16
C LEU A 44 -25.22 44.42 14.04
N LEU A 45 -26.40 44.93 13.64
CA LEU A 45 -27.60 44.12 13.41
C LEU A 45 -27.42 43.12 12.26
N CYS A 46 -26.76 43.50 11.17
CA CYS A 46 -26.39 42.56 10.11
C CYS A 46 -25.44 41.47 10.62
N PHE A 47 -24.43 41.83 11.41
CA PHE A 47 -23.46 40.86 11.95
C PHE A 47 -24.10 39.88 12.93
N LEU A 48 -24.99 40.36 13.80
CA LEU A 48 -25.77 39.50 14.71
C LEU A 48 -26.75 38.60 13.94
N SER A 49 -27.39 39.11 12.89
CA SER A 49 -28.28 38.30 12.03
C SER A 49 -27.50 37.22 11.28
N PHE A 50 -26.30 37.53 10.78
CA PHE A 50 -25.43 36.55 10.13
C PHE A 50 -24.90 35.51 11.13
N ALA A 51 -24.50 35.91 12.34
CA ALA A 51 -24.06 35.00 13.40
C ALA A 51 -25.19 34.06 13.85
N TYR A 52 -26.42 34.56 14.00
CA TYR A 52 -27.61 33.77 14.33
C TYR A 52 -28.00 32.80 13.19
N TRP A 53 -27.92 33.25 11.94
CA TRP A 53 -28.14 32.40 10.77
C TRP A 53 -27.07 31.30 10.63
N TYR A 54 -25.82 31.62 10.96
CA TYR A 54 -24.70 30.68 10.97
C TYR A 54 -24.84 29.64 12.09
N SER A 55 -25.19 30.05 13.33
CA SER A 55 -25.35 29.10 14.44
C SER A 55 -26.54 28.14 14.25
N ASN A 56 -27.61 28.59 13.59
CA ASN A 56 -28.79 27.76 13.33
C ASN A 56 -28.64 26.79 12.14
N ARG A 57 -27.56 26.87 11.33
CA ARG A 57 -27.30 25.91 10.23
C ARG A 57 -26.35 24.78 10.58
N TYR A 58 -25.61 24.88 11.68
CA TYR A 58 -24.68 23.85 12.13
C TYR A 58 -25.11 23.33 13.50
N THR A 59 -26.03 22.36 13.50
CA THR A 59 -26.17 21.46 14.64
C THR A 59 -24.88 20.65 14.75
N VAL A 60 -23.94 21.14 15.56
CA VAL A 60 -22.78 20.35 15.99
C VAL A 60 -23.35 19.25 16.89
N ILE A 61 -23.71 18.13 16.27
CA ILE A 61 -23.98 16.89 16.98
C ILE A 61 -22.64 16.49 17.59
N TYR A 62 -22.45 16.89 18.86
CA TYR A 62 -21.50 16.22 19.71
C TYR A 62 -21.97 14.78 19.82
N PHE A 63 -21.43 13.92 18.96
CA PHE A 63 -21.28 12.52 19.28
C PHE A 63 -20.43 12.50 20.55
N CYS A 64 -21.11 12.45 21.69
CA CYS A 64 -20.54 11.86 22.89
C CYS A 64 -20.30 10.40 22.52
N ALA A 65 -19.13 10.15 21.92
CA ALA A 65 -18.62 8.82 21.75
C ALA A 65 -18.55 8.24 23.16
N THR A 66 -19.52 7.38 23.49
CA THR A 66 -19.37 6.47 24.60
C THR A 66 -18.02 5.83 24.40
N LYS A 67 -17.13 5.95 25.39
CA LYS A 67 -15.84 5.27 25.36
C LYS A 67 -16.11 3.77 25.44
N ILE A 68 -16.44 3.16 24.29
CA ILE A 68 -16.12 1.76 24.03
C ILE A 68 -14.65 1.66 24.40
N ASN A 69 -14.35 0.80 25.35
CA ASN A 69 -13.14 0.88 26.14
C ASN A 69 -11.94 0.55 25.23
N ALA A 70 -11.33 1.55 24.59
CA ALA A 70 -10.34 1.36 23.52
C ALA A 70 -9.16 0.48 23.97
N ALA A 71 -8.83 0.54 25.28
CA ALA A 71 -7.85 -0.32 25.92
C ALA A 71 -8.16 -1.83 25.77
N SER A 72 -9.43 -2.24 25.69
CA SER A 72 -9.81 -3.66 25.59
C SER A 72 -9.72 -4.24 24.18
N VAL A 73 -9.73 -3.42 23.12
CA VAL A 73 -9.68 -3.91 21.73
C VAL A 73 -8.32 -3.69 21.05
N CYS A 74 -7.48 -2.87 21.66
CA CYS A 74 -6.07 -2.70 21.32
C CYS A 74 -5.11 -3.59 22.13
N SER A 75 -5.58 -4.21 23.22
CA SER A 75 -4.80 -5.18 24.00
C SER A 75 -4.92 -6.60 23.43
N GLY A 76 -3.93 -7.45 23.73
CA GLY A 76 -3.90 -8.85 23.29
C GLY A 76 -3.42 -9.08 21.85
N ILE A 77 -3.26 -8.04 21.03
CA ILE A 77 -2.65 -8.16 19.69
C ILE A 77 -1.13 -8.33 19.86
N SER A 78 -0.60 -9.48 19.44
CA SER A 78 0.84 -9.76 19.49
C SER A 78 1.62 -8.80 18.60
N ASN A 79 2.91 -8.57 18.89
CA ASN A 79 3.71 -7.70 18.03
C ASN A 79 3.80 -8.18 16.57
N ALA A 80 3.74 -9.49 16.31
CA ALA A 80 3.73 -10.02 14.95
C ALA A 80 2.40 -9.76 14.22
N ASP A 81 1.29 -9.74 14.96
CA ASP A 81 -0.09 -9.56 14.44
C ASP A 81 -0.49 -8.09 14.23
N LYS A 82 0.42 -7.14 14.50
CA LYS A 82 0.18 -5.71 14.28
C LYS A 82 0.26 -5.38 12.78
N PHE A 83 -0.88 -5.44 12.11
CA PHE A 83 -1.01 -4.92 10.74
C PHE A 83 -1.04 -3.39 10.75
N ASP A 84 -0.11 -2.78 10.01
CA ASP A 84 0.10 -1.33 9.91
C ASP A 84 -1.11 -0.60 9.29
N CYS A 85 -1.70 0.31 10.08
CA CYS A 85 -2.86 1.12 9.72
C CYS A 85 -2.49 2.51 9.18
N HIS A 86 -1.28 2.99 9.47
CA HIS A 86 -0.87 4.36 9.13
C HIS A 86 0.51 4.35 8.45
N PRO A 87 0.63 3.76 7.24
CA PRO A 87 1.89 3.63 6.50
C PRO A 87 2.50 4.94 6.00
N ASP A 88 1.76 6.04 6.13
CA ASP A 88 2.22 7.37 5.73
C ASP A 88 3.39 7.86 6.59
N LYS A 89 4.12 8.85 6.08
CA LYS A 89 5.22 9.47 6.81
C LYS A 89 4.69 10.26 8.02
N ASN A 90 5.49 10.32 9.09
CA ASN A 90 5.29 11.15 10.28
C ASN A 90 4.03 10.78 11.10
N VAL A 91 3.85 9.50 11.41
CA VAL A 91 2.76 9.01 12.27
C VAL A 91 2.88 9.60 13.69
N SER A 92 1.82 10.25 14.16
CA SER A 92 1.61 10.63 15.56
C SER A 92 0.51 9.77 16.21
N GLU A 93 0.50 9.69 17.54
CA GLU A 93 -0.58 9.04 18.29
C GLU A 93 -1.95 9.59 17.90
N GLU A 94 -2.09 10.92 17.84
CA GLU A 94 -3.32 11.59 17.44
C GLU A 94 -3.76 11.18 16.03
N SER A 95 -2.85 11.21 15.04
CA SER A 95 -3.16 10.81 13.65
C SER A 95 -3.56 9.34 13.52
N CYS A 96 -3.02 8.48 14.40
CA CYS A 96 -3.38 7.06 14.45
C CYS A 96 -4.80 6.87 15.02
N LEU A 97 -5.08 7.50 16.16
CA LEU A 97 -6.38 7.42 16.84
C LEU A 97 -7.49 8.03 15.98
N GLN A 98 -7.20 9.10 15.23
CA GLN A 98 -8.13 9.71 14.26
C GLN A 98 -8.56 8.74 13.13
N ARG A 99 -7.75 7.72 12.79
CA ARG A 99 -8.12 6.66 11.84
C ARG A 99 -8.94 5.52 12.46
N GLY A 100 -9.24 5.59 13.76
CA GLY A 100 -9.86 4.50 14.51
C GLY A 100 -8.89 3.34 14.82
N CYS A 101 -7.58 3.61 14.83
CA CYS A 101 -6.54 2.60 15.01
C CYS A 101 -5.86 2.65 16.38
N CYS A 102 -5.16 1.58 16.72
CA CYS A 102 -4.47 1.42 17.99
C CYS A 102 -3.06 1.99 17.91
N TYR A 103 -2.67 2.78 18.91
CA TYR A 103 -1.31 3.31 19.03
C TYR A 103 -0.58 2.68 20.23
N GLN A 104 0.61 2.13 20.01
CA GLN A 104 1.49 1.61 21.06
C GLN A 104 2.95 1.77 20.65
N VAL A 105 3.73 2.52 21.43
CA VAL A 105 5.19 2.63 21.23
C VAL A 105 5.87 1.40 21.81
N ASN A 106 6.70 0.72 21.01
CA ASN A 106 7.58 -0.35 21.49
C ASN A 106 8.88 0.28 22.01
N SER A 107 9.37 -0.18 23.16
CA SER A 107 10.50 0.44 23.90
C SER A 107 11.87 0.36 23.21
N SER A 108 11.95 -0.13 21.98
CA SER A 108 13.19 -0.56 21.32
C SER A 108 13.75 0.43 20.30
N SER A 109 12.96 1.38 19.79
CA SER A 109 13.40 2.34 18.77
C SER A 109 12.55 3.62 18.78
N PRO A 110 13.15 4.83 18.75
CA PRO A 110 12.39 6.05 18.49
C PRO A 110 11.93 6.11 17.01
N PRO A 111 10.84 6.84 16.68
CA PRO A 111 10.26 6.86 15.33
C PRO A 111 11.14 7.50 14.25
N ASN A 112 12.30 8.06 14.61
CA ASN A 112 13.20 8.80 13.72
C ASN A 112 14.56 8.10 13.59
N LYS A 113 14.62 7.03 12.77
CA LYS A 113 15.77 6.52 11.96
C LYS A 113 15.77 4.99 11.87
N SER A 114 15.06 4.45 10.88
CA SER A 114 15.59 3.34 10.07
C SER A 114 14.94 3.33 8.69
N SER A 115 15.69 2.88 7.68
CA SER A 115 15.18 2.56 6.34
C SER A 115 14.50 1.18 6.27
N SER A 116 14.59 0.38 7.34
CA SER A 116 13.88 -0.89 7.51
C SER A 116 12.46 -0.66 8.04
N LEU A 117 11.50 -1.47 7.56
CA LEU A 117 10.24 -1.67 8.30
C LEU A 117 10.55 -2.37 9.64
N ASP A 118 9.67 -2.15 10.61
CA ASP A 118 9.67 -2.76 11.94
C ASP A 118 8.20 -2.87 12.41
N ILE A 119 7.97 -3.40 13.61
CA ILE A 119 6.65 -3.54 14.22
C ILE A 119 5.95 -2.16 14.26
N PRO A 120 4.78 -1.99 13.63
CA PRO A 120 4.16 -0.67 13.51
C PRO A 120 3.58 -0.20 14.85
N TYR A 121 3.84 1.06 15.17
CA TYR A 121 3.26 1.72 16.35
C TYR A 121 1.77 1.99 16.18
N CYS A 122 1.30 2.20 14.94
CA CYS A 122 -0.10 2.36 14.61
C CYS A 122 -0.64 1.14 13.86
N PHE A 123 -1.57 0.41 14.46
CA PHE A 123 -2.07 -0.87 13.93
C PHE A 123 -3.59 -1.01 14.05
N TYR A 124 -4.17 -1.87 13.22
CA TYR A 124 -5.62 -2.10 13.24
C TYR A 124 -6.09 -2.84 14.51
N PRO A 125 -7.14 -2.36 15.20
CA PRO A 125 -7.82 -3.13 16.24
C PRO A 125 -8.50 -4.39 15.69
N LEU A 126 -8.84 -5.32 16.60
CA LEU A 126 -9.54 -6.55 16.23
C LEU A 126 -10.93 -6.30 15.60
N ASN A 127 -11.61 -5.23 16.00
CA ASN A 127 -12.95 -4.84 15.54
C ASN A 127 -12.93 -3.61 14.61
N TYR A 128 -11.83 -3.37 13.90
CA TYR A 128 -11.68 -2.19 13.05
C TYR A 128 -12.88 -2.02 12.09
N ASP A 129 -13.51 -0.85 12.15
CA ASP A 129 -14.65 -0.47 11.31
C ASP A 129 -14.14 0.20 10.03
N GLY A 130 -14.45 -0.39 8.87
CA GLY A 130 -13.94 0.08 7.58
C GLY A 130 -14.91 -0.29 6.46
N TYR A 131 -14.78 -1.45 5.83
CA TYR A 131 -15.84 -1.98 4.94
C TYR A 131 -16.74 -2.98 5.68
N SER A 132 -18.05 -2.75 5.58
CA SER A 132 -19.11 -3.70 5.94
C SER A 132 -19.54 -4.53 4.73
N ILE A 133 -20.00 -5.77 4.96
CA ILE A 133 -20.45 -6.70 3.92
C ILE A 133 -21.98 -6.71 3.86
N SER A 134 -22.54 -6.63 2.66
CA SER A 134 -23.99 -6.67 2.41
C SER A 134 -24.31 -7.41 1.10
N ASN A 135 -25.58 -7.74 0.87
CA ASN A 135 -26.06 -8.42 -0.34
C ASN A 135 -25.26 -9.69 -0.71
N LEU A 136 -24.83 -10.43 0.31
CA LEU A 136 -24.04 -11.65 0.14
C LEU A 136 -24.90 -12.73 -0.52
N THR A 137 -24.49 -13.16 -1.71
CA THR A 137 -25.18 -14.15 -2.53
C THR A 137 -24.20 -15.23 -3.00
N PHE A 138 -24.72 -16.45 -3.11
CA PHE A 138 -23.97 -17.64 -3.50
C PHE A 138 -24.67 -18.28 -4.70
N ASP A 139 -23.91 -18.60 -5.74
CA ASP A 139 -24.32 -19.52 -6.80
C ASP A 139 -23.26 -20.64 -6.91
N GLU A 140 -23.52 -21.67 -7.74
CA GLU A 140 -22.63 -22.84 -7.86
C GLU A 140 -21.19 -22.48 -8.26
N ARG A 141 -20.98 -21.28 -8.85
CA ARG A 141 -19.71 -20.84 -9.44
C ARG A 141 -19.15 -19.58 -8.78
N HIS A 142 -19.95 -18.82 -8.04
CA HIS A 142 -19.56 -17.52 -7.52
C HIS A 142 -20.07 -17.23 -6.11
N ILE A 143 -19.32 -16.38 -5.41
CA ILE A 143 -19.82 -15.64 -4.24
C ILE A 143 -19.76 -14.15 -4.62
N LYS A 144 -20.85 -13.43 -4.43
CA LYS A 144 -20.97 -12.00 -4.72
C LYS A 144 -21.40 -11.26 -3.46
N ALA A 145 -20.81 -10.10 -3.20
CA ALA A 145 -21.24 -9.22 -2.11
C ALA A 145 -20.94 -7.75 -2.45
N ASP A 146 -21.73 -6.85 -1.89
CA ASP A 146 -21.45 -5.42 -1.89
C ASP A 146 -20.68 -5.06 -0.61
N LEU A 147 -19.53 -4.41 -0.76
CA LEU A 147 -18.74 -3.89 0.34
C LEU A 147 -18.95 -2.38 0.43
N ARG A 148 -19.40 -1.89 1.59
CA ARG A 148 -19.65 -0.45 1.83
C ARG A 148 -18.77 0.08 2.93
N ARG A 149 -18.00 1.14 2.63
CA ARG A 149 -17.19 1.85 3.62
C ARG A 149 -18.08 2.63 4.59
N THR A 150 -17.93 2.36 5.88
CA THR A 150 -18.65 2.99 7.00
C THR A 150 -17.86 4.16 7.57
N SER A 151 -16.58 3.94 7.85
CA SER A 151 -15.64 4.93 8.40
C SER A 151 -14.53 5.28 7.39
N PRO A 152 -14.01 6.53 7.34
CA PRO A 152 -12.91 6.90 6.46
C PRO A 152 -11.62 6.12 6.76
N SER A 153 -10.82 5.81 5.74
CA SER A 153 -9.54 5.09 5.89
C SER A 153 -8.38 5.97 6.37
N GLY A 154 -8.55 7.29 6.31
CA GLY A 154 -7.48 8.27 6.46
C GLY A 154 -6.71 8.59 5.17
N PHE A 155 -6.99 7.87 4.07
CA PHE A 155 -6.45 8.18 2.75
C PHE A 155 -7.41 9.06 1.93
N PRO A 156 -6.91 9.95 1.05
CA PRO A 156 -7.75 10.75 0.19
C PRO A 156 -8.48 9.87 -0.85
N ASN A 157 -9.69 10.28 -1.23
CA ASN A 157 -10.49 9.67 -2.30
C ASN A 157 -10.85 8.19 -2.06
N ASP A 158 -11.30 7.84 -0.84
CA ASP A 158 -11.91 6.54 -0.53
C ASP A 158 -13.06 6.18 -1.48
N ILE A 159 -13.07 4.95 -1.98
CA ILE A 159 -14.13 4.44 -2.86
C ILE A 159 -15.18 3.73 -2.01
N LEU A 160 -16.25 4.45 -1.70
CA LEU A 160 -17.22 4.05 -0.67
C LEU A 160 -17.99 2.76 -0.96
N ASN A 161 -18.19 2.40 -2.23
CA ASN A 161 -18.97 1.23 -2.64
C ASN A 161 -18.15 0.35 -3.59
N LEU A 162 -17.91 -0.90 -3.19
CA LEU A 162 -17.18 -1.89 -3.98
C LEU A 162 -18.07 -3.12 -4.19
N ARG A 163 -17.76 -3.90 -5.23
CA ARG A 163 -18.28 -5.25 -5.45
C ARG A 163 -17.15 -6.26 -5.23
N LEU A 164 -17.42 -7.24 -4.37
CA LEU A 164 -16.65 -8.47 -4.24
C LEU A 164 -17.26 -9.52 -5.18
N LEU A 165 -16.43 -10.11 -6.03
CA LEU A 165 -16.77 -11.26 -6.88
C LEU A 165 -15.71 -12.33 -6.69
N ILE A 166 -16.08 -13.41 -6.00
CA ILE A 166 -15.28 -14.63 -5.93
C ILE A 166 -15.79 -15.56 -7.02
N SER A 167 -14.89 -16.11 -7.84
CA SER A 167 -15.21 -17.05 -8.91
C SER A 167 -14.44 -18.35 -8.70
N PHE A 168 -15.15 -19.47 -8.69
CA PHE A 168 -14.57 -20.80 -8.70
C PHE A 168 -14.18 -21.11 -10.15
N ILE A 169 -12.89 -21.02 -10.50
CA ILE A 169 -12.45 -21.15 -11.89
C ILE A 169 -12.44 -22.64 -12.30
N ASN A 170 -11.89 -23.48 -11.43
CA ASN A 170 -11.84 -24.94 -11.56
C ASN A 170 -11.56 -25.54 -10.16
N ASP A 171 -11.42 -26.87 -10.07
CA ASP A 171 -11.22 -27.57 -8.79
C ASP A 171 -10.00 -27.13 -7.96
N ASN A 172 -8.98 -26.52 -8.56
CA ASN A 172 -7.76 -26.09 -7.88
C ASN A 172 -7.47 -24.58 -7.97
N THR A 173 -8.37 -23.78 -8.56
CA THR A 173 -8.16 -22.33 -8.75
C THR A 173 -9.40 -21.53 -8.33
N VAL A 174 -9.22 -20.59 -7.41
CA VAL A 174 -10.19 -19.56 -7.02
C VAL A 174 -9.71 -18.20 -7.51
N ARG A 175 -10.62 -17.34 -7.96
CA ARG A 175 -10.34 -15.93 -8.27
C ARG A 175 -11.14 -15.02 -7.34
N ILE A 176 -10.53 -13.95 -6.82
CA ILE A 176 -11.20 -12.91 -6.04
C ILE A 176 -10.99 -11.57 -6.74
N LYS A 177 -12.07 -10.95 -7.22
CA LYS A 177 -12.09 -9.55 -7.66
C LYS A 177 -12.72 -8.66 -6.61
N ILE A 178 -12.10 -7.50 -6.37
CA ILE A 178 -12.71 -6.37 -5.66
C ILE A 178 -12.62 -5.16 -6.58
N THR A 179 -13.76 -4.59 -6.94
CA THR A 179 -13.89 -3.51 -7.94
C THR A 179 -14.79 -2.38 -7.44
N ASN A 180 -14.57 -1.16 -7.91
CA ASN A 180 -15.50 -0.04 -7.67
C ASN A 180 -16.89 -0.36 -8.27
N ALA A 181 -17.95 -0.24 -7.47
CA ALA A 181 -19.33 -0.56 -7.88
C ALA A 181 -19.93 0.45 -8.87
N ASN A 182 -19.40 1.69 -8.87
CA ASN A 182 -19.99 2.86 -9.51
C ASN A 182 -19.22 3.35 -10.74
N ALA A 183 -17.95 2.96 -10.90
CA ALA A 183 -17.11 3.38 -12.02
C ALA A 183 -16.07 2.30 -12.38
N ALA A 184 -15.80 2.14 -13.68
CA ALA A 184 -14.70 1.30 -14.13
C ALA A 184 -13.35 1.87 -13.66
N ARG A 185 -12.43 0.98 -13.30
CA ARG A 185 -11.03 1.31 -12.99
C ARG A 185 -10.11 0.58 -13.94
N PHE A 186 -8.87 1.05 -14.04
CA PHE A 186 -7.84 0.41 -14.83
C PHE A 186 -7.70 -1.08 -14.45
N GLN A 187 -7.71 -1.93 -15.48
CA GLN A 187 -7.43 -3.36 -15.43
C GLN A 187 -6.45 -3.64 -16.56
N ILE A 188 -5.56 -4.62 -16.35
CA ILE A 188 -4.52 -4.96 -17.34
C ILE A 188 -5.20 -5.46 -18.62
N PRO A 189 -4.99 -4.82 -19.80
CA PRO A 189 -5.67 -5.16 -21.05
C PRO A 189 -4.98 -6.33 -21.78
N ILE A 190 -4.62 -7.38 -21.05
CA ILE A 190 -3.95 -8.58 -21.58
C ILE A 190 -4.86 -9.79 -21.30
N PRO A 191 -5.18 -10.62 -22.30
CA PRO A 191 -5.97 -11.82 -22.09
C PRO A 191 -5.22 -12.81 -21.19
N ILE A 192 -5.95 -13.40 -20.25
CA ILE A 192 -5.48 -14.47 -19.36
C ILE A 192 -6.47 -15.63 -19.44
N ASN A 193 -6.02 -16.83 -19.07
CA ASN A 193 -6.85 -18.03 -19.07
C ASN A 193 -7.62 -18.12 -17.75
N ASP A 194 -8.69 -17.33 -17.66
CA ASP A 194 -9.61 -17.26 -16.51
C ASP A 194 -10.96 -17.95 -16.78
N GLY A 195 -11.05 -18.75 -17.85
CA GLY A 195 -12.23 -19.49 -18.25
C GLY A 195 -12.71 -20.48 -17.18
N ILE A 196 -13.97 -20.35 -16.79
CA ILE A 196 -14.66 -21.20 -15.82
C ILE A 196 -14.85 -22.61 -16.43
N LYS A 197 -14.26 -23.64 -15.80
CA LYS A 197 -14.34 -25.07 -16.19
C LYS A 197 -15.24 -25.85 -15.24
N SER A 198 -15.67 -27.07 -15.56
CA SER A 198 -16.43 -27.93 -14.63
C SER A 198 -15.77 -28.00 -13.23
N LEU A 199 -16.60 -28.05 -12.19
CA LEU A 199 -16.18 -28.48 -10.85
C LEU A 199 -16.59 -29.93 -10.70
N GLU A 200 -15.66 -30.78 -10.29
CA GLU A 200 -15.91 -32.21 -10.04
C GLU A 200 -15.59 -32.52 -8.58
N LYS A 201 -14.38 -32.15 -8.13
CA LYS A 201 -13.93 -32.32 -6.76
C LYS A 201 -13.05 -31.13 -6.34
N PRO A 202 -13.65 -29.96 -6.00
CA PRO A 202 -12.88 -28.79 -5.59
C PRO A 202 -12.01 -29.08 -4.37
N TYR A 203 -10.77 -28.59 -4.38
CA TYR A 203 -9.78 -28.78 -3.32
C TYR A 203 -9.94 -27.76 -2.18
N TYR A 204 -10.85 -26.81 -2.33
CA TYR A 204 -11.06 -25.68 -1.43
C TYR A 204 -12.50 -25.57 -0.92
N ASP A 205 -12.64 -25.06 0.30
CA ASP A 205 -13.82 -24.41 0.85
C ASP A 205 -13.60 -22.89 0.81
N VAL A 206 -14.64 -22.09 0.54
CA VAL A 206 -14.59 -20.62 0.63
C VAL A 206 -15.72 -20.13 1.53
N ALA A 207 -15.40 -19.28 2.50
CA ALA A 207 -16.35 -18.69 3.43
C ALA A 207 -16.19 -17.16 3.47
N VAL A 208 -17.33 -16.45 3.46
CA VAL A 208 -17.43 -15.00 3.70
C VAL A 208 -18.38 -14.82 4.87
N ASP A 209 -17.88 -14.23 5.95
CA ASP A 209 -18.63 -13.95 7.18
C ASP A 209 -18.84 -12.43 7.30
N PRO A 210 -20.10 -11.94 7.17
CA PRO A 210 -20.44 -10.53 7.37
C PRO A 210 -20.21 -10.02 8.80
N GLU A 211 -20.41 -10.85 9.82
CA GLU A 211 -20.34 -10.44 11.24
C GLU A 211 -18.89 -10.22 11.66
N THR A 212 -17.99 -11.16 11.33
CA THR A 212 -16.56 -10.99 11.61
C THR A 212 -15.80 -10.26 10.49
N SER A 213 -16.49 -9.88 9.41
CA SER A 213 -15.93 -9.35 8.16
C SER A 213 -14.78 -10.20 7.58
N GLN A 214 -14.82 -11.52 7.79
CA GLN A 214 -13.72 -12.42 7.43
C GLN A 214 -14.00 -13.15 6.12
N LEU A 215 -13.05 -13.11 5.19
CA LEU A 215 -13.03 -13.95 3.99
C LEU A 215 -11.90 -14.98 4.14
N THR A 216 -12.25 -16.25 4.01
CA THR A 216 -11.33 -17.40 4.19
C THR A 216 -11.40 -18.36 3.01
N ILE A 217 -10.25 -18.84 2.53
CA ILE A 217 -10.13 -20.01 1.64
C ILE A 217 -9.35 -21.09 2.39
N THR A 218 -9.91 -22.29 2.48
CA THR A 218 -9.38 -23.41 3.26
C THR A 218 -9.20 -24.65 2.38
N ARG A 219 -8.06 -25.34 2.49
CA ARG A 219 -7.81 -26.63 1.84
C ARG A 219 -8.76 -27.69 2.42
N LYS A 220 -9.62 -28.27 1.59
CA LYS A 220 -10.64 -29.25 2.02
C LYS A 220 -10.08 -30.47 2.73
N ALA A 221 -8.94 -30.98 2.23
CA ALA A 221 -8.35 -32.24 2.67
C ALA A 221 -7.70 -32.17 4.07
N THR A 222 -7.04 -31.06 4.38
CA THR A 222 -6.19 -30.90 5.58
C THR A 222 -6.73 -29.85 6.56
N LYS A 223 -7.70 -29.05 6.11
CA LYS A 223 -8.23 -27.85 6.77
C LYS A 223 -7.22 -26.72 6.97
N THR A 224 -6.08 -26.74 6.26
CA THR A 224 -5.14 -25.62 6.19
C THR A 224 -5.82 -24.36 5.64
N ILE A 225 -5.73 -23.24 6.35
CA ILE A 225 -6.18 -21.93 5.87
C ILE A 225 -5.12 -21.35 4.94
N ILE A 226 -5.46 -21.14 3.67
CA ILE A 226 -4.53 -20.69 2.62
C ILE A 226 -4.66 -19.19 2.36
N PHE A 227 -5.85 -18.64 2.52
CA PHE A 227 -6.11 -17.22 2.45
C PHE A 227 -7.07 -16.84 3.58
N LYS A 228 -6.77 -15.78 4.32
CA LYS A 228 -7.61 -15.25 5.39
C LYS A 228 -7.39 -13.75 5.48
N THR A 229 -8.41 -12.98 5.12
CA THR A 229 -8.39 -11.51 5.18
C THR A 229 -9.56 -10.99 5.99
N LYS A 230 -9.36 -9.84 6.66
CA LYS A 230 -10.45 -9.05 7.25
C LYS A 230 -10.82 -7.96 6.27
N LEU A 231 -11.98 -8.09 5.63
CA LEU A 231 -12.49 -7.11 4.67
C LEU A 231 -12.76 -5.75 5.32
N SER A 232 -13.01 -5.69 6.64
CA SER A 232 -13.12 -4.39 7.33
C SER A 232 -11.79 -3.61 7.33
N GLN A 233 -10.63 -4.29 7.27
CA GLN A 233 -9.29 -3.68 7.20
C GLN A 233 -8.83 -3.37 5.76
N LEU A 234 -9.64 -3.70 4.74
CA LEU A 234 -9.38 -3.34 3.34
C LEU A 234 -9.32 -1.82 3.19
N VAL A 235 -8.24 -1.28 2.62
CA VAL A 235 -8.22 0.10 2.10
C VAL A 235 -8.41 0.06 0.59
N TYR A 236 -9.26 0.96 0.08
CA TYR A 236 -9.51 1.07 -1.35
C TYR A 236 -9.84 2.52 -1.68
N SER A 237 -8.80 3.33 -1.91
CA SER A 237 -8.92 4.68 -2.44
C SER A 237 -8.50 4.74 -3.91
N ASP A 238 -8.59 5.91 -4.52
CA ASP A 238 -8.24 6.08 -5.93
C ASP A 238 -6.76 5.77 -6.26
N GLN A 239 -5.83 6.10 -5.35
CA GLN A 239 -4.39 5.90 -5.54
C GLN A 239 -3.70 5.13 -4.41
N PHE A 240 -4.46 4.53 -3.50
CA PHE A 240 -3.91 3.62 -2.49
C PHE A 240 -4.91 2.49 -2.18
N LEU A 241 -4.52 1.27 -2.51
CA LEU A 241 -5.26 0.06 -2.16
C LEU A 241 -4.41 -0.73 -1.15
N GLN A 242 -5.04 -1.34 -0.15
CA GLN A 242 -4.35 -2.23 0.81
C GLN A 242 -5.20 -3.45 1.14
N LEU A 243 -4.64 -4.64 0.94
CA LEU A 243 -5.22 -5.89 1.44
C LEU A 243 -4.12 -6.76 2.07
N SER A 244 -4.43 -7.30 3.24
CA SER A 244 -3.58 -8.21 4.02
C SER A 244 -4.20 -9.61 4.08
N THR A 245 -3.36 -10.65 4.01
CA THR A 245 -3.77 -12.03 4.32
C THR A 245 -2.73 -12.74 5.16
N TYR A 246 -3.19 -13.60 6.06
CA TYR A 246 -2.34 -14.60 6.71
C TYR A 246 -1.78 -15.59 5.68
N LEU A 247 -0.62 -16.16 5.98
CA LEU A 247 0.02 -17.24 5.23
C LEU A 247 -0.06 -18.56 6.04
N PRO A 248 -0.09 -19.73 5.38
CA PRO A 248 -0.20 -21.01 6.07
C PRO A 248 1.10 -21.50 6.72
N SER A 249 2.25 -20.96 6.33
CA SER A 249 3.57 -21.27 6.91
C SER A 249 4.54 -20.11 6.70
N SER A 250 5.76 -20.24 7.24
CA SER A 250 6.85 -19.28 6.99
C SER A 250 7.60 -19.51 5.65
N TYR A 251 7.22 -20.51 4.87
CA TYR A 251 7.93 -20.91 3.65
C TYR A 251 7.34 -20.25 2.39
N LEU A 252 7.87 -19.08 2.04
CA LEU A 252 7.38 -18.23 0.94
C LEU A 252 8.45 -17.98 -0.15
N TYR A 253 8.05 -18.07 -1.40
CA TYR A 253 8.89 -17.94 -2.61
C TYR A 253 8.19 -17.08 -3.66
N GLY A 254 8.93 -16.46 -4.59
CA GLY A 254 8.36 -15.57 -5.62
C GLY A 254 8.54 -14.08 -5.28
N ILE A 255 7.61 -13.20 -5.67
CA ILE A 255 7.67 -11.74 -5.49
C ILE A 255 8.94 -11.15 -6.15
N GLY A 256 9.10 -11.39 -7.45
CA GLY A 256 10.22 -10.89 -8.26
C GLY A 256 9.92 -9.56 -8.95
N GLU A 257 10.89 -8.84 -9.51
CA GLU A 257 12.32 -9.17 -9.55
C GLU A 257 13.10 -8.42 -8.46
N THR A 258 13.83 -9.18 -7.63
CA THR A 258 14.62 -8.66 -6.52
C THR A 258 15.88 -9.50 -6.30
N SER A 259 16.99 -8.83 -5.97
CA SER A 259 18.20 -9.52 -5.51
C SER A 259 18.03 -9.98 -4.06
N GLY A 260 18.24 -11.28 -3.77
CA GLY A 260 18.07 -11.84 -2.44
C GLY A 260 18.07 -13.38 -2.39
N LYS A 261 17.72 -13.94 -1.24
CA LYS A 261 17.51 -15.39 -1.05
C LYS A 261 16.21 -15.85 -1.73
N PHE A 262 16.19 -17.10 -2.20
CA PHE A 262 15.00 -17.71 -2.81
C PHE A 262 13.83 -17.84 -1.83
N LEU A 263 14.10 -18.34 -0.61
CA LEU A 263 13.18 -18.27 0.52
C LEU A 263 13.12 -16.83 1.03
N ARG A 264 11.92 -16.26 1.11
CA ARG A 264 11.70 -14.88 1.55
C ARG A 264 11.80 -14.74 3.07
N ASN A 265 12.38 -13.61 3.50
CA ASN A 265 12.34 -13.21 4.91
C ASN A 265 10.96 -12.64 5.23
N LEU A 266 10.32 -13.16 6.28
CA LEU A 266 9.04 -12.65 6.77
C LEU A 266 9.20 -11.68 7.95
N ASN A 267 10.42 -11.42 8.43
CA ASN A 267 10.63 -10.42 9.47
C ASN A 267 10.62 -9.01 8.88
N TRP A 268 9.46 -8.33 8.97
CA TRP A 268 9.19 -6.94 8.56
C TRP A 268 9.91 -6.52 7.27
N THR A 269 9.72 -7.30 6.21
CA THR A 269 10.45 -7.14 4.96
C THR A 269 9.55 -6.50 3.91
N ARG A 270 10.05 -5.46 3.23
CA ARG A 270 9.39 -4.80 2.10
C ARG A 270 10.03 -5.20 0.78
N THR A 271 9.21 -5.49 -0.21
CA THR A 271 9.60 -5.59 -1.62
C THR A 271 8.79 -4.58 -2.43
N LEU A 272 9.46 -3.63 -3.07
CA LEU A 272 8.85 -2.73 -4.04
C LEU A 272 8.84 -3.40 -5.42
N LEU A 273 7.66 -3.52 -6.02
CA LEU A 273 7.47 -3.97 -7.39
C LEU A 273 7.19 -2.75 -8.28
N PHE A 274 8.23 -2.28 -8.96
CA PHE A 274 8.16 -1.23 -9.97
C PHE A 274 9.40 -1.27 -10.87
N ASN A 275 9.24 -1.62 -12.15
CA ASN A 275 10.35 -1.87 -13.05
C ASN A 275 11.32 -0.67 -13.11
N SER A 276 12.61 -0.92 -12.87
CA SER A 276 13.68 0.07 -12.86
C SER A 276 14.91 -0.50 -13.56
N ASP A 277 15.49 0.27 -14.47
CA ASP A 277 16.85 0.00 -14.93
C ASP A 277 17.82 0.28 -13.78
N ARG A 278 18.33 -0.80 -13.17
CA ARG A 278 19.23 -0.76 -12.02
C ARG A 278 19.97 -2.08 -11.89
N ALA A 279 21.28 -2.03 -11.69
CA ALA A 279 22.08 -3.20 -11.35
C ALA A 279 21.51 -3.95 -10.11
N PRO A 280 21.38 -5.29 -10.11
CA PRO A 280 20.69 -6.04 -9.06
C PRO A 280 21.25 -5.81 -7.65
N THR A 281 20.58 -4.93 -6.90
CA THR A 281 20.98 -4.52 -5.55
C THR A 281 19.92 -5.00 -4.55
N PRO A 282 20.31 -5.61 -3.41
CA PRO A 282 19.34 -6.03 -2.39
C PRO A 282 18.41 -4.90 -1.94
N ASN A 283 17.15 -5.23 -1.69
CA ASN A 283 16.08 -4.32 -1.24
C ASN A 283 15.68 -3.19 -2.21
N PHE A 284 16.19 -3.19 -3.46
CA PHE A 284 15.74 -2.27 -4.50
C PHE A 284 15.00 -3.03 -5.63
N PRO A 285 14.04 -2.39 -6.30
CA PRO A 285 13.43 -2.94 -7.50
C PRO A 285 14.46 -3.05 -8.64
N THR A 286 14.22 -3.99 -9.54
CA THR A 286 15.03 -4.26 -10.73
C THR A 286 14.12 -4.33 -11.97
N TYR A 287 14.43 -5.15 -12.98
CA TYR A 287 13.88 -5.00 -14.32
C TYR A 287 12.43 -5.47 -14.45
N GLY A 288 12.05 -6.55 -13.75
CA GLY A 288 10.70 -7.13 -13.77
C GLY A 288 9.86 -6.92 -12.50
N SER A 289 8.55 -7.06 -12.65
CA SER A 289 7.56 -7.07 -11.55
C SER A 289 6.61 -8.25 -11.71
N HIS A 290 6.65 -9.15 -10.73
CA HIS A 290 5.94 -10.44 -10.70
C HIS A 290 5.24 -10.58 -9.33
N PRO A 291 4.01 -10.04 -9.18
CA PRO A 291 3.20 -10.12 -7.96
C PRO A 291 2.57 -11.52 -7.78
N PHE A 292 3.38 -12.56 -7.89
CA PHE A 292 3.05 -13.96 -7.65
C PHE A 292 3.94 -14.51 -6.53
N TYR A 293 3.34 -15.28 -5.61
CA TYR A 293 4.08 -16.09 -4.66
C TYR A 293 3.63 -17.55 -4.69
N LEU A 294 4.55 -18.43 -4.26
CA LEU A 294 4.30 -19.81 -3.90
C LEU A 294 4.58 -19.95 -2.40
N SER A 295 3.66 -20.58 -1.67
CA SER A 295 3.82 -20.91 -0.25
C SER A 295 3.76 -22.43 -0.08
N LEU A 296 4.71 -22.99 0.66
CA LEU A 296 4.58 -24.36 1.17
C LEU A 296 3.66 -24.35 2.39
N GLU A 297 3.02 -25.47 2.66
CA GLU A 297 2.25 -25.73 3.87
C GLU A 297 3.06 -26.67 4.78
N GLU A 298 2.80 -26.67 6.09
CA GLU A 298 3.58 -27.45 7.07
C GLU A 298 3.53 -28.97 6.84
N ASP A 299 2.57 -29.45 6.05
CA ASP A 299 2.39 -30.86 5.65
C ASP A 299 3.05 -31.21 4.30
N GLY A 300 3.77 -30.27 3.68
CA GLY A 300 4.41 -30.44 2.37
C GLY A 300 3.49 -30.22 1.17
N ASN A 301 2.21 -29.90 1.36
CA ASN A 301 1.41 -29.30 0.29
C ASN A 301 1.95 -27.90 -0.06
N ALA A 302 1.43 -27.34 -1.16
CA ALA A 302 1.74 -26.01 -1.62
C ALA A 302 0.51 -25.34 -2.21
N ASN A 303 0.52 -24.02 -2.10
CA ASN A 303 -0.41 -23.13 -2.76
C ASN A 303 0.38 -21.98 -3.40
N GLY A 304 -0.31 -21.16 -4.19
CA GLY A 304 0.23 -19.90 -4.66
C GLY A 304 -0.86 -18.86 -4.82
N LEU A 305 -0.46 -17.60 -4.85
CA LEU A 305 -1.34 -16.47 -5.08
C LEU A 305 -0.69 -15.51 -6.08
N PHE A 306 -1.48 -15.09 -7.07
CA PHE A 306 -1.11 -14.09 -8.06
C PHE A 306 -2.07 -12.91 -7.97
N LEU A 307 -1.54 -11.68 -7.83
CA LEU A 307 -2.32 -10.46 -7.94
C LEU A 307 -2.17 -9.89 -9.36
N PHE A 308 -3.23 -9.92 -10.17
CA PHE A 308 -3.25 -9.37 -11.51
C PHE A 308 -3.40 -7.83 -11.50
N ASN A 309 -2.35 -7.15 -11.05
CA ASN A 309 -2.21 -5.70 -10.99
C ASN A 309 -0.79 -5.31 -11.40
N CYS A 310 -0.63 -4.22 -12.18
CA CYS A 310 0.66 -3.75 -12.70
C CYS A 310 1.00 -2.30 -12.29
N ASN A 311 0.23 -1.71 -11.37
CA ASN A 311 0.61 -0.46 -10.74
C ASN A 311 1.82 -0.71 -9.81
N ALA A 312 2.63 0.32 -9.57
CA ALA A 312 3.69 0.24 -8.57
C ALA A 312 3.10 -0.21 -7.22
N MET A 313 3.74 -1.18 -6.56
CA MET A 313 3.21 -1.71 -5.31
C MET A 313 4.30 -2.10 -4.32
N ASP A 314 4.07 -1.78 -3.06
CA ASP A 314 4.81 -2.40 -1.95
C ASP A 314 4.15 -3.73 -1.59
N VAL A 315 4.97 -4.77 -1.43
CA VAL A 315 4.59 -6.07 -0.87
C VAL A 315 5.34 -6.21 0.45
N ILE A 316 4.60 -6.37 1.54
CA ILE A 316 5.13 -6.38 2.91
C ILE A 316 4.89 -7.75 3.53
N LEU A 317 5.92 -8.28 4.18
CA LEU A 317 5.95 -9.58 4.84
C LEU A 317 6.21 -9.39 6.34
N GLN A 318 5.39 -10.00 7.19
CA GLN A 318 5.48 -9.92 8.66
C GLN A 318 5.48 -11.31 9.32
N PRO A 319 6.00 -11.47 10.56
CA PRO A 319 6.33 -12.78 11.14
C PRO A 319 5.18 -13.73 11.47
N THR A 320 3.93 -13.24 11.47
CA THR A 320 2.76 -13.94 12.02
C THR A 320 2.45 -15.37 11.52
N PRO A 321 2.76 -15.82 10.29
CA PRO A 321 3.21 -15.13 9.08
C PRO A 321 2.06 -14.49 8.28
N ALA A 322 2.31 -13.34 7.65
CA ALA A 322 1.33 -12.69 6.78
C ALA A 322 1.97 -11.83 5.68
N ILE A 323 1.17 -11.53 4.65
CA ILE A 323 1.52 -10.69 3.50
C ILE A 323 0.50 -9.56 3.31
N THR A 324 0.99 -8.36 3.00
CA THR A 324 0.18 -7.18 2.68
C THR A 324 0.56 -6.62 1.32
N PHE A 325 -0.41 -6.41 0.44
CA PHE A 325 -0.23 -5.78 -0.87
C PHE A 325 -0.68 -4.31 -0.81
N ARG A 326 0.15 -3.39 -1.29
CA ARG A 326 -0.10 -1.93 -1.35
C ARG A 326 0.09 -1.35 -2.77
N PRO A 327 -0.76 -1.68 -3.77
CA PRO A 327 -0.68 -1.06 -5.08
C PRO A 327 -1.26 0.36 -5.10
N ILE A 328 -0.62 1.25 -5.87
CA ILE A 328 -1.03 2.67 -6.01
C ILE A 328 -2.18 2.91 -7.02
N GLY A 329 -2.92 1.86 -7.38
CA GLY A 329 -4.00 1.97 -8.37
C GLY A 329 -4.57 0.65 -8.84
N GLY A 330 -5.41 0.72 -9.88
CA GLY A 330 -6.04 -0.45 -10.49
C GLY A 330 -7.14 -1.06 -9.63
N ILE A 331 -7.18 -2.39 -9.59
CA ILE A 331 -8.11 -3.19 -8.77
C ILE A 331 -7.36 -4.30 -8.02
N PHE A 332 -8.05 -4.95 -7.08
CA PHE A 332 -7.62 -6.26 -6.60
C PHE A 332 -8.26 -7.35 -7.47
N ASP A 333 -7.43 -8.12 -8.17
CA ASP A 333 -7.82 -9.31 -8.97
C ASP A 333 -6.86 -10.44 -8.63
N PHE A 334 -7.18 -11.20 -7.59
CA PHE A 334 -6.34 -12.28 -7.07
C PHE A 334 -6.72 -13.62 -7.69
N PHE A 335 -5.73 -14.45 -7.99
CA PHE A 335 -5.88 -15.87 -8.28
C PHE A 335 -5.18 -16.67 -7.20
N ILE A 336 -5.86 -17.67 -6.64
CA ILE A 336 -5.37 -18.56 -5.58
C ILE A 336 -5.37 -19.98 -6.13
N MET A 337 -4.21 -20.63 -6.07
CA MET A 337 -3.89 -21.89 -6.75
C MET A 337 -3.53 -22.95 -5.71
N LEU A 338 -4.23 -24.08 -5.70
CA LEU A 338 -4.23 -25.06 -4.60
C LEU A 338 -3.19 -26.18 -4.74
N GLY A 339 -2.36 -26.20 -5.78
CA GLY A 339 -1.33 -27.25 -5.93
C GLY A 339 -1.94 -28.63 -6.23
N PRO A 340 -1.57 -29.71 -5.51
CA PRO A 340 -0.96 -29.73 -4.19
C PRO A 340 0.57 -29.64 -4.16
N SER A 341 1.29 -30.10 -5.18
CA SER A 341 2.77 -29.95 -5.18
C SER A 341 3.19 -28.55 -5.65
N PRO A 342 4.40 -28.07 -5.31
CA PRO A 342 4.95 -26.82 -5.84
C PRO A 342 4.95 -26.76 -7.38
N SER A 343 5.24 -27.90 -8.02
CA SER A 343 5.15 -28.04 -9.49
C SER A 343 3.71 -27.84 -9.99
N ASN A 344 2.70 -28.36 -9.29
CA ASN A 344 1.30 -28.13 -9.67
C ASN A 344 0.90 -26.66 -9.52
N VAL A 345 1.38 -25.95 -8.47
CA VAL A 345 1.14 -24.51 -8.31
C VAL A 345 1.71 -23.72 -9.49
N VAL A 346 2.97 -23.97 -9.89
CA VAL A 346 3.59 -23.31 -11.05
C VAL A 346 2.88 -23.68 -12.36
N GLN A 347 2.42 -24.92 -12.50
CA GLN A 347 1.60 -25.34 -13.64
C GLN A 347 0.22 -24.67 -13.68
N GLN A 348 -0.39 -24.36 -12.53
CA GLN A 348 -1.66 -23.63 -12.44
C GLN A 348 -1.44 -22.15 -12.78
N TYR A 349 -0.40 -21.52 -12.22
CA TYR A 349 -0.01 -20.14 -12.52
C TYR A 349 0.27 -19.93 -14.01
N THR A 350 1.16 -20.74 -14.60
CA THR A 350 1.46 -20.67 -16.05
C THR A 350 0.32 -21.17 -16.93
N ASN A 351 -0.71 -21.83 -16.40
CA ASN A 351 -1.94 -22.03 -17.16
C ASN A 351 -2.72 -20.72 -17.30
N ILE A 352 -2.74 -19.86 -16.26
CA ILE A 352 -3.45 -18.57 -16.21
C ILE A 352 -2.73 -17.50 -17.03
N VAL A 353 -1.44 -17.26 -16.77
CA VAL A 353 -0.67 -16.14 -17.38
C VAL A 353 -0.06 -16.48 -18.75
N GLY A 354 -0.20 -17.72 -19.20
CA GLY A 354 0.43 -18.25 -20.41
C GLY A 354 1.61 -19.17 -20.12
N ARG A 355 1.74 -20.21 -20.95
CA ARG A 355 2.88 -21.14 -20.89
C ARG A 355 4.13 -20.46 -21.45
N THR A 356 5.29 -20.84 -20.92
CA THR A 356 6.58 -20.47 -21.52
C THR A 356 6.61 -20.90 -22.98
N PHE A 357 7.06 -20.01 -23.87
CA PHE A 357 7.25 -20.33 -25.28
C PHE A 357 8.28 -21.46 -25.44
N MET A 358 8.18 -22.25 -26.50
CA MET A 358 9.21 -23.25 -26.81
C MET A 358 10.43 -22.55 -27.42
N PRO A 359 11.60 -22.54 -26.76
CA PRO A 359 12.80 -21.95 -27.34
C PRO A 359 13.30 -22.80 -28.51
N PRO A 360 13.91 -22.19 -29.54
CA PRO A 360 14.59 -22.93 -30.60
C PRO A 360 15.82 -23.63 -30.02
N TYR A 361 16.12 -24.85 -30.49
CA TYR A 361 17.16 -25.70 -29.89
C TYR A 361 18.53 -25.01 -29.74
N TRP A 362 18.91 -24.18 -30.71
CA TRP A 362 20.18 -23.44 -30.69
C TRP A 362 20.29 -22.44 -29.53
N SER A 363 19.18 -21.91 -28.99
CA SER A 363 19.26 -20.93 -27.90
C SER A 363 19.61 -21.57 -26.55
N LEU A 364 19.55 -22.89 -26.44
CA LEU A 364 20.03 -23.66 -25.28
C LEU A 364 21.55 -23.85 -25.27
N GLY A 365 22.23 -23.49 -26.36
CA GLY A 365 23.70 -23.51 -26.45
C GLY A 365 24.36 -22.34 -25.70
N PHE A 366 25.68 -22.35 -25.65
CA PHE A 366 26.46 -21.26 -25.04
C PHE A 366 26.52 -20.04 -25.99
N HIS A 367 26.28 -18.85 -25.43
CA HIS A 367 26.33 -17.57 -26.13
C HIS A 367 27.45 -16.69 -25.58
N LEU A 368 28.23 -16.08 -26.47
CA LEU A 368 29.33 -15.19 -26.11
C LEU A 368 28.99 -13.73 -26.44
N CYS A 369 28.85 -12.90 -25.40
CA CYS A 369 28.53 -11.48 -25.52
C CYS A 369 29.51 -10.60 -24.73
N ARG A 370 29.67 -9.35 -25.15
CA ARG A 370 30.25 -8.25 -24.40
C ARG A 370 29.85 -6.92 -25.06
N PHE A 371 29.39 -5.98 -24.24
CA PHE A 371 29.37 -4.56 -24.62
C PHE A 371 30.80 -4.05 -24.86
N GLY A 372 31.06 -3.48 -26.04
CA GLY A 372 32.34 -2.83 -26.34
C GLY A 372 33.42 -3.75 -26.95
N TYR A 373 33.05 -4.71 -27.80
CA TYR A 373 34.04 -5.37 -28.68
C TYR A 373 34.75 -4.36 -29.60
N GLY A 374 34.05 -3.31 -30.05
CA GLY A 374 34.63 -2.13 -30.71
C GLY A 374 35.05 -2.31 -32.17
N SER A 375 35.09 -3.52 -32.72
CA SER A 375 35.15 -3.78 -34.17
C SER A 375 34.83 -5.24 -34.50
N LEU A 376 34.37 -5.49 -35.74
CA LEU A 376 34.13 -6.85 -36.24
C LEU A 376 35.38 -7.73 -36.18
N ASP A 377 36.57 -7.18 -36.45
CA ASP A 377 37.85 -7.90 -36.35
C ASP A 377 38.12 -8.40 -34.92
N LYS A 378 37.86 -7.57 -33.90
CA LYS A 378 38.00 -7.97 -32.49
C LYS A 378 36.99 -9.04 -32.08
N THR A 379 35.76 -8.97 -32.61
CA THR A 379 34.73 -10.00 -32.41
C THR A 379 35.14 -11.31 -33.07
N ASN A 380 35.57 -11.29 -34.33
CA ASN A 380 36.03 -12.47 -35.06
C ASN A 380 37.25 -13.13 -34.38
N LYS A 381 38.25 -12.35 -33.95
CA LYS A 381 39.38 -12.86 -33.16
C LYS A 381 38.94 -13.44 -31.82
N THR A 382 37.91 -12.87 -31.19
CA THR A 382 37.34 -13.39 -29.94
C THR A 382 36.56 -14.68 -30.15
N LEU A 383 35.84 -14.83 -31.26
CA LEU A 383 35.18 -16.07 -31.64
C LEU A 383 36.22 -17.16 -31.98
N GLN A 384 37.17 -16.85 -32.85
CA GLN A 384 38.18 -17.79 -33.34
C GLN A 384 39.00 -18.41 -32.21
N ARG A 385 39.55 -17.60 -31.28
CA ARG A 385 40.33 -18.12 -30.14
C ARG A 385 39.55 -19.07 -29.23
N ASN A 386 38.21 -18.97 -29.20
CA ASN A 386 37.37 -19.89 -28.42
C ASN A 386 37.15 -21.19 -29.21
N ILE A 387 36.94 -21.11 -30.53
CA ILE A 387 36.87 -22.26 -31.43
C ILE A 387 38.20 -23.05 -31.39
N ASP A 388 39.34 -22.35 -31.49
CA ASP A 388 40.69 -22.94 -31.40
C ASP A 388 40.94 -23.63 -30.05
N ALA A 389 40.28 -23.17 -28.98
CA ALA A 389 40.33 -23.75 -27.64
C ALA A 389 39.26 -24.85 -27.40
N GLY A 390 38.47 -25.21 -28.42
CA GLY A 390 37.44 -26.25 -28.33
C GLY A 390 36.16 -25.84 -27.61
N ILE A 391 35.92 -24.53 -27.40
CA ILE A 391 34.72 -24.01 -26.74
C ILE A 391 33.57 -23.92 -27.76
N LEU A 392 32.53 -24.72 -27.56
CA LEU A 392 31.35 -24.75 -28.42
C LEU A 392 30.49 -23.50 -28.19
N ILE A 393 30.50 -22.57 -29.16
CA ILE A 393 29.68 -21.35 -29.17
C ILE A 393 28.57 -21.51 -30.21
N VAL A 394 27.33 -21.20 -29.83
CA VAL A 394 26.14 -21.29 -30.71
C VAL A 394 25.60 -19.92 -31.09
N GLY A 395 25.93 -18.88 -30.32
CA GLY A 395 25.66 -17.48 -30.68
C GLY A 395 26.78 -16.55 -30.22
N CYS A 396 27.08 -15.52 -31.01
CA CYS A 396 27.96 -14.43 -30.59
C CYS A 396 27.31 -13.09 -30.96
N SER A 397 27.12 -12.23 -29.96
CA SER A 397 26.43 -10.96 -30.09
C SER A 397 27.36 -9.79 -29.78
N MET A 398 27.31 -8.76 -30.62
CA MET A 398 27.96 -7.47 -30.37
C MET A 398 26.94 -6.49 -29.83
N GLU A 399 27.26 -5.86 -28.70
CA GLU A 399 26.61 -4.66 -28.15
C GLU A 399 27.60 -3.49 -28.15
#